data_AF-A0A952BXM4-F1
#
_entry.id   AF-A0A952BXM4-F1
#
_cell.length_a   1.000
_cell.length_b   1.000
_cell.length_c   1.000
_cell.angle_alpha   90.00
_cell.angle_beta   90.00
_cell.angle_gamma   90.00
#
_symmetry.space_group_name_H-M   'P 1'
#
loop_
_entity.id
_entity.type
_entity.pdbx_description
1 polymer ?
#
loop_
_entity_poly.entity_id
_entity_poly.type
_entity_poly.pdbx_seq_one_letter_code
_entity_poly.pdbx_strand_id
1 'polypeptide(L)'
;MKPLPHVKLANEEQRLLCAKLGIAVENVSIGVAYAHIQETIDRLFWTTPNEMPTPKQVALAAQFGYDISGVSRHIGNAVIWDLMYELNMEMIERECLAPGVKVKNIHDPLGWTHTISSIRKDGTVFFKGGNGRRAWARSLRRVENEANKV
;
A
#
# COMPACT_ATOMS: atom_id res chain seq x y z
N MET A 1 5.59 -15.39 -3.85
CA MET A 1 4.83 -14.31 -3.18
C MET A 1 3.39 -14.39 -3.64
N LYS A 2 2.42 -14.04 -2.77
CA LYS A 2 1.02 -13.89 -3.18
C LYS A 2 0.94 -12.79 -4.25
N PRO A 3 0.11 -12.92 -5.30
CA PRO A 3 -0.08 -11.82 -6.24
C PRO A 3 -0.84 -10.67 -5.56
N LEU A 4 -0.41 -9.43 -5.82
CA LEU A 4 -1.10 -8.20 -5.40
C LEU A 4 -1.71 -7.59 -6.67
N PRO A 5 -2.97 -7.89 -7.01
CA PRO A 5 -3.54 -7.60 -8.33
C PRO A 5 -3.59 -6.11 -8.68
N HIS A 6 -3.62 -5.21 -7.70
CA HIS A 6 -3.63 -3.77 -7.95
C HIS A 6 -2.22 -3.18 -8.06
N VAL A 7 -1.21 -3.86 -7.53
CA VAL A 7 0.17 -3.39 -7.52
C VAL A 7 0.80 -3.62 -8.90
N LYS A 8 1.34 -2.56 -9.48
CA LYS A 8 2.02 -2.64 -10.77
C LYS A 8 3.38 -3.31 -10.64
N LEU A 9 3.60 -4.33 -11.46
CA LEU A 9 4.89 -4.98 -11.60
C LEU A 9 5.92 -4.08 -12.30
N ALA A 10 7.19 -4.32 -12.01
CA ALA A 10 8.31 -3.61 -12.63
C ALA A 10 8.20 -3.61 -14.16
N ASN A 11 8.35 -2.43 -14.75
CA ASN A 11 8.25 -2.29 -16.21
C ASN A 11 9.49 -2.86 -16.92
N GLU A 12 9.49 -2.87 -18.25
CA GLU A 12 10.62 -3.40 -19.03
C GLU A 12 11.93 -2.66 -18.76
N GLU A 13 11.89 -1.33 -18.72
CA GLU A 13 13.08 -0.50 -18.47
C GLU A 13 13.72 -0.80 -17.10
N GLN A 14 12.90 -0.92 -16.05
CA GLN A 14 13.36 -1.30 -14.71
C GLN A 14 13.92 -2.70 -14.69
N ARG A 15 13.27 -3.68 -15.35
CA ARG A 15 13.78 -5.06 -15.44
C ARG A 15 15.13 -5.12 -16.16
N LEU A 16 15.29 -4.38 -17.26
CA LEU A 16 16.57 -4.27 -17.98
C LEU A 16 17.67 -3.65 -17.11
N LEU A 17 17.35 -2.60 -16.35
CA LEU A 17 18.30 -1.98 -15.43
C LEU A 17 18.69 -2.94 -14.29
N CYS A 18 17.72 -3.60 -13.67
CA CYS A 18 17.98 -4.61 -12.64
C CYS A 18 18.86 -5.75 -13.16
N ALA A 19 18.61 -6.25 -14.38
CA ALA A 19 19.45 -7.26 -15.00
C ALA A 19 20.91 -6.79 -15.18
N LYS A 20 21.12 -5.55 -15.64
CA LYS A 20 22.47 -4.95 -15.75
C LYS A 20 23.16 -4.81 -14.39
N LEU A 21 22.39 -4.60 -13.32
CA LEU A 21 22.90 -4.50 -11.95
C LEU A 21 23.02 -5.86 -11.24
N GLY A 22 22.69 -6.98 -11.92
CA GLY A 22 22.72 -8.32 -11.32
C GLY A 22 21.64 -8.56 -10.25
N ILE A 23 20.53 -7.83 -10.31
CA ILE A 23 19.42 -7.91 -9.36
C ILE A 23 18.31 -8.77 -9.94
N ALA A 24 17.94 -9.84 -9.24
CA ALA A 24 16.76 -10.64 -9.57
C ALA A 24 15.48 -9.89 -9.14
N VAL A 25 14.63 -9.54 -10.11
CA VAL A 25 13.38 -8.78 -9.89
C VAL A 25 12.17 -9.45 -10.53
N GLU A 26 12.16 -10.79 -10.58
CA GLU A 26 11.04 -11.54 -11.11
C GLU A 26 9.78 -11.32 -10.26
N ASN A 27 8.71 -10.83 -10.89
CA ASN A 27 7.41 -10.58 -10.26
C ASN A 27 7.43 -9.60 -9.08
N VAL A 28 8.39 -8.69 -9.01
CA VAL A 28 8.39 -7.60 -8.02
C VAL A 28 7.65 -6.37 -8.56
N SER A 29 7.18 -5.52 -7.66
CA SER A 29 6.54 -4.25 -8.01
C SER A 29 7.54 -3.22 -8.55
N ILE A 30 7.02 -2.18 -9.20
CA ILE A 30 7.79 -0.99 -9.57
C ILE A 30 8.54 -0.40 -8.36
N GLY A 31 7.88 -0.33 -7.21
CA GLY A 31 8.43 0.26 -5.98
C GLY A 31 9.55 -0.59 -5.39
N VAL A 32 9.38 -1.90 -5.35
CA VAL A 32 10.38 -2.84 -4.86
C VAL A 32 11.59 -2.88 -5.79
N ALA A 33 11.39 -2.92 -7.12
CA ALA A 33 12.48 -2.84 -8.09
C ALA A 33 13.28 -1.53 -7.93
N TYR A 34 12.59 -0.40 -7.77
CA TYR A 34 13.23 0.89 -7.52
C TYR A 34 14.07 0.87 -6.24
N ALA A 35 13.55 0.32 -5.14
CA ALA A 35 14.29 0.20 -3.88
C ALA A 35 15.57 -0.63 -4.04
N HIS A 36 15.51 -1.75 -4.76
CA HIS A 36 16.70 -2.57 -5.08
C HIS A 36 17.74 -1.80 -5.92
N ILE A 37 17.29 -1.06 -6.94
CA ILE A 37 18.17 -0.24 -7.79
C ILE A 37 18.87 0.81 -6.93
N GLN A 38 18.10 1.57 -6.15
CA GLN A 38 18.64 2.63 -5.31
C GLN A 38 19.64 2.07 -4.29
N GLU A 39 19.30 0.97 -3.61
CA GLU A 39 20.22 0.32 -2.66
C GLU A 39 21.52 -0.17 -3.32
N THR A 40 21.43 -0.65 -4.55
CA THR A 40 22.62 -1.08 -5.30
C THR A 40 23.51 0.10 -5.65
N ILE A 41 22.93 1.22 -6.10
CA ILE A 41 23.64 2.47 -6.32
C ILE A 41 24.25 2.95 -4.99
N ASP A 42 23.48 2.96 -3.91
CA ASP A 42 23.93 3.47 -2.62
C ASP A 42 25.15 2.72 -2.09
N ARG A 43 25.13 1.39 -2.21
CA ARG A 43 26.24 0.52 -1.84
C ARG A 43 27.48 0.78 -2.68
N LEU A 44 27.33 1.06 -3.98
CA LEU A 44 28.45 1.31 -4.90
C LEU A 44 29.13 2.67 -4.67
N PHE A 45 28.36 3.70 -4.33
CA PHE A 45 28.87 5.08 -4.26
C PHE A 45 29.14 5.56 -2.83
N TRP A 46 28.39 5.11 -1.82
CA TRP A 46 28.39 5.70 -0.49
C TRP A 46 28.70 4.73 0.65
N THR A 47 28.92 3.44 0.36
CA THR A 47 29.28 2.38 1.34
C THR A 47 28.40 2.39 2.60
N THR A 48 27.17 2.85 2.48
CA THR A 48 26.28 3.03 3.63
C THR A 48 25.69 1.67 3.99
N PRO A 49 25.83 1.20 5.25
CA PRO A 49 25.22 -0.04 5.66
C PRO A 49 23.70 0.09 5.65
N ASN A 50 23.04 -0.84 4.96
CA ASN A 50 21.59 -0.86 4.91
C ASN A 50 21.04 -1.35 6.25
N GLU A 51 20.12 -0.59 6.81
CA GLU A 51 19.47 -0.99 8.04
C GLU A 51 18.54 -2.19 7.77
N MET A 52 18.39 -3.07 8.77
CA MET A 52 17.42 -4.16 8.69
C MET A 52 15.99 -3.66 9.00
N PRO A 53 14.95 -4.29 8.43
CA PRO A 53 13.57 -4.05 8.81
C PRO A 53 13.35 -4.24 10.31
N THR A 54 12.49 -3.42 10.88
CA THR A 54 12.13 -3.54 12.30
C THR A 54 11.29 -4.79 12.55
N PRO A 55 11.28 -5.35 13.78
CA PRO A 55 10.44 -6.50 14.12
C PRO A 55 8.95 -6.28 13.80
N LYS A 56 8.46 -5.04 13.96
CA LYS A 56 7.07 -4.67 13.63
C LYS A 56 6.79 -4.78 12.13
N GLN A 57 7.74 -4.39 11.28
CA GLN A 57 7.62 -4.50 9.83
C GLN A 57 7.62 -5.96 9.39
N VAL A 58 8.54 -6.77 9.94
CA VAL A 58 8.60 -8.22 9.66
C VAL A 58 7.29 -8.88 10.07
N ALA A 59 6.79 -8.60 11.28
CA ALA A 59 5.52 -9.15 11.77
C ALA A 59 4.33 -8.71 10.90
N LEU A 60 4.29 -7.44 10.47
CA LEU A 60 3.24 -6.94 9.59
C LEU A 60 3.26 -7.65 8.22
N ALA A 61 4.42 -7.73 7.57
CA ALA A 61 4.56 -8.40 6.27
C ALA A 61 4.18 -9.88 6.37
N ALA A 62 4.56 -10.55 7.46
CA ALA A 62 4.24 -11.95 7.71
C ALA A 62 2.72 -12.21 7.78
N GLN A 63 1.92 -11.26 8.30
CA GLN A 63 0.45 -11.37 8.29
C GLN A 63 -0.15 -11.47 6.88
N PHE A 64 0.57 -10.99 5.87
CA PHE A 64 0.17 -11.07 4.46
C PHE A 64 0.88 -12.20 3.71
N GLY A 65 1.67 -13.03 4.39
CA GLY A 65 2.44 -14.12 3.78
C GLY A 65 3.72 -13.68 3.08
N TYR A 66 4.31 -12.54 3.49
CA TYR A 66 5.57 -12.03 2.96
C TYR A 66 6.66 -12.11 4.03
N ASP A 67 7.82 -12.61 3.64
CA ASP A 67 9.02 -12.54 4.46
C ASP A 67 9.94 -11.43 3.94
N ILE A 68 10.22 -10.46 4.80
CA ILE A 68 11.14 -9.35 4.53
C ILE A 68 12.36 -9.38 5.47
N SER A 69 12.55 -10.43 6.27
CA SER A 69 13.62 -10.51 7.27
C SER A 69 15.03 -10.52 6.67
N GLY A 70 15.17 -11.02 5.44
CA GLY A 70 16.43 -11.10 4.70
C GLY A 70 16.73 -9.93 3.76
N VAL A 71 15.88 -8.90 3.73
CA VAL A 71 16.10 -7.72 2.88
C VAL A 71 16.41 -6.47 3.71
N SER A 72 16.82 -5.38 3.07
CA SER A 72 16.98 -4.10 3.75
C SER A 72 15.65 -3.50 4.19
N ARG A 73 15.72 -2.55 5.13
CA ARG A 73 14.59 -1.74 5.58
C ARG A 73 13.95 -0.97 4.43
N HIS A 74 14.74 -0.51 3.47
CA HIS A 74 14.22 0.23 2.33
C HIS A 74 13.38 -0.67 1.42
N ILE A 75 13.87 -1.85 1.07
CA ILE A 75 13.10 -2.86 0.32
C ILE A 75 11.87 -3.29 1.14
N GLY A 76 12.04 -3.57 2.43
CA GLY A 76 10.95 -3.93 3.33
C GLY A 76 9.84 -2.86 3.41
N ASN A 77 10.21 -1.57 3.40
CA ASN A 77 9.26 -0.45 3.31
C ASN A 77 8.47 -0.48 2.00
N ALA A 78 9.14 -0.72 0.87
CA ALA A 78 8.48 -0.80 -0.43
C ALA A 78 7.46 -1.95 -0.47
N VAL A 79 7.83 -3.13 0.05
CA VAL A 79 6.92 -4.29 0.18
C VAL A 79 5.71 -3.93 1.06
N ILE A 80 5.93 -3.34 2.23
CA ILE A 80 4.82 -2.93 3.11
C ILE A 80 3.93 -1.90 2.43
N TRP A 81 4.50 -1.00 1.64
CA TRP A 81 3.70 -0.02 0.93
C TRP A 81 2.79 -0.69 -0.10
N ASP A 82 3.30 -1.64 -0.88
CA ASP A 82 2.49 -2.43 -1.81
C ASP A 82 1.35 -3.17 -1.10
N LEU A 83 1.61 -3.78 0.07
CA LEU A 83 0.60 -4.45 0.88
C LEU A 83 -0.50 -3.49 1.35
N MET A 84 -0.13 -2.32 1.85
CA MET A 84 -1.09 -1.33 2.32
C MET A 84 -1.88 -0.69 1.17
N TYR A 85 -1.26 -0.56 0.00
CA TYR A 85 -1.92 -0.12 -1.22
C TYR A 85 -2.98 -1.12 -1.67
N GLU A 86 -2.61 -2.41 -1.76
CA GLU A 86 -3.50 -3.50 -2.12
C GLU A 86 -4.75 -3.51 -1.22
N LEU A 87 -4.56 -3.44 0.10
CA LEU A 87 -5.67 -3.37 1.05
C LEU A 87 -6.59 -2.16 0.85
N ASN A 88 -6.05 -1.03 0.41
CA ASN A 88 -6.89 0.13 0.13
C ASN A 88 -7.77 -0.13 -1.10
N MET A 89 -7.19 -0.72 -2.15
CA MET A 89 -7.92 -1.01 -3.39
C MET A 89 -8.99 -2.10 -3.16
N GLU A 90 -8.62 -3.20 -2.50
CA GLU A 90 -9.58 -4.24 -2.11
C GLU A 90 -10.74 -3.67 -1.28
N MET A 91 -10.47 -2.72 -0.38
CA MET A 91 -11.53 -2.08 0.40
C MET A 91 -12.44 -1.18 -0.43
N ILE A 92 -11.87 -0.45 -1.39
CA ILE A 92 -12.65 0.38 -2.33
C ILE A 92 -13.62 -0.50 -3.10
N GLU A 93 -13.15 -1.63 -3.62
CA GLU A 93 -13.96 -2.58 -4.38
C GLU A 93 -15.01 -3.25 -3.49
N ARG A 94 -14.59 -3.83 -2.36
CA ARG A 94 -15.46 -4.61 -1.49
C ARG A 94 -16.60 -3.80 -0.88
N GLU A 95 -16.32 -2.57 -0.45
CA GLU A 95 -17.32 -1.69 0.15
C GLU A 95 -18.02 -0.80 -0.90
N CYS A 96 -17.66 -0.94 -2.18
CA CYS A 96 -18.08 -0.09 -3.29
C CYS A 96 -17.93 1.40 -2.94
N LEU A 97 -16.74 1.79 -2.47
CA LEU A 97 -16.46 3.17 -2.06
C LEU A 97 -16.42 4.08 -3.29
N ALA A 98 -17.24 5.12 -3.27
CA ALA A 98 -17.31 6.11 -4.34
C ALA A 98 -17.74 7.47 -3.77
N PRO A 99 -17.48 8.59 -4.48
CA PRO A 99 -18.07 9.88 -4.16
C PRO A 99 -19.58 9.78 -3.91
N GLY A 100 -20.06 10.39 -2.82
CA GLY A 100 -21.46 10.34 -2.38
C GLY A 100 -21.80 9.19 -1.43
N VAL A 101 -20.96 8.16 -1.30
CA VAL A 101 -21.19 7.06 -0.36
C VAL A 101 -20.94 7.54 1.08
N LYS A 102 -21.81 7.10 2.01
CA LYS A 102 -21.63 7.32 3.45
C LYS A 102 -20.79 6.20 4.07
N VAL A 103 -19.83 6.58 4.89
CA VAL A 103 -18.88 5.66 5.54
C VAL A 103 -18.65 6.05 6.99
N LYS A 104 -18.19 5.09 7.79
CA LYS A 104 -17.60 5.30 9.12
C LYS A 104 -16.13 4.88 9.11
N ASN A 105 -15.31 5.59 9.88
CA ASN A 105 -13.94 5.16 10.14
C ASN A 105 -13.93 4.19 11.34
N ILE A 106 -13.37 3.00 11.16
CA ILE A 106 -13.33 1.95 12.19
C ILE A 106 -12.47 2.33 13.40
N HIS A 107 -11.60 3.34 13.25
CA HIS A 107 -10.75 3.87 14.31
C HIS A 107 -11.29 5.18 14.91
N ASP A 108 -12.43 5.69 14.43
CA ASP A 108 -13.06 6.87 15.03
C ASP A 108 -13.93 6.43 16.21
N PRO A 109 -13.54 6.75 17.47
CA PRO A 109 -14.29 6.33 18.65
C PRO A 109 -15.67 7.01 18.73
N LEU A 110 -15.86 8.15 18.07
CA LEU A 110 -17.14 8.86 18.04
C LEU A 110 -18.09 8.29 16.98
N GLY A 111 -17.60 7.40 16.11
CA GLY A 111 -18.39 6.72 15.09
C GLY A 111 -19.05 7.67 14.10
N TRP A 112 -18.43 8.82 13.80
CA TRP A 112 -19.02 9.81 12.92
C TRP A 112 -19.19 9.26 11.50
N THR A 113 -20.33 9.61 10.91
CA THR A 113 -20.61 9.26 9.52
C THR A 113 -20.10 10.37 8.61
N HIS A 114 -19.30 9.99 7.63
CA HIS A 114 -18.76 10.88 6.63
C HIS A 114 -19.33 10.55 5.26
N THR A 115 -19.51 11.57 4.42
CA THR A 115 -19.82 11.36 2.99
C THR A 115 -18.53 11.51 2.19
N ILE A 116 -18.20 10.54 1.34
CA ILE A 116 -17.02 10.60 0.48
C ILE A 116 -17.19 11.73 -0.54
N SER A 117 -16.16 12.57 -0.69
CA SER A 117 -16.09 13.58 -1.77
C SER A 117 -15.28 13.09 -2.97
N SER A 118 -14.13 12.47 -2.72
CA SER A 118 -13.22 11.98 -3.76
C SER A 118 -12.31 10.89 -3.20
N ILE A 119 -11.81 10.03 -4.09
CA ILE A 119 -10.83 9.00 -3.76
C ILE A 119 -9.62 9.21 -4.68
N ARG A 120 -8.42 9.28 -4.10
CA ARG A 120 -7.17 9.38 -4.85
C ARG A 120 -6.71 7.99 -5.30
N LYS A 121 -5.81 7.97 -6.30
CA LYS A 121 -5.25 6.74 -6.88
C LYS A 121 -4.53 5.85 -5.86
N ASP A 122 -4.01 6.41 -4.76
CA ASP A 122 -3.34 5.72 -3.66
C ASP A 122 -4.33 5.09 -2.64
N GLY A 123 -5.63 5.32 -2.84
CA GLY A 123 -6.68 4.88 -1.93
C GLY A 123 -6.93 5.81 -0.74
N THR A 124 -6.38 7.03 -0.77
CA THR A 124 -6.78 8.09 0.17
C THR A 124 -8.19 8.57 -0.15
N VAL A 125 -9.09 8.50 0.83
CA VAL A 125 -10.48 8.93 0.73
C VAL A 125 -10.65 10.28 1.44
N PHE A 126 -11.22 11.26 0.74
CA PHE A 126 -11.54 12.58 1.29
C PHE A 126 -13.03 12.70 1.60
N PHE A 127 -13.37 13.47 2.63
CA PHE A 127 -14.75 13.65 3.07
C PHE A 127 -15.31 15.04 2.71
N LYS A 128 -16.60 15.08 2.33
CA LYS A 128 -17.33 16.30 2.04
C LYS A 128 -17.48 17.16 3.31
N GLY A 129 -17.24 18.47 3.20
CA GLY A 129 -17.31 19.41 4.32
C GLY A 129 -16.24 19.20 5.40
N GLY A 130 -15.25 18.34 5.13
CA GLY A 130 -14.26 17.93 6.11
C GLY A 130 -13.04 18.84 6.25
N ASN A 131 -12.95 19.97 5.52
CA ASN A 131 -11.77 20.86 5.51
C ASN A 131 -10.43 20.11 5.36
N GLY A 132 -10.36 19.13 4.46
CA GLY A 132 -9.16 18.30 4.25
C GLY A 132 -9.11 17.00 5.07
N ARG A 133 -10.11 16.72 5.92
CA ARG A 133 -10.26 15.42 6.59
C ARG A 133 -10.28 14.29 5.56
N ARG A 134 -9.47 13.27 5.84
CA ARG A 134 -9.25 12.11 4.98
C ARG A 134 -8.92 10.89 5.81
N ALA A 135 -9.11 9.71 5.22
CA ALA A 135 -8.68 8.45 5.78
C ALA A 135 -8.20 7.52 4.68
N TRP A 136 -7.45 6.48 5.05
CA TRP A 136 -7.18 5.38 4.14
C TRP A 136 -8.44 4.55 3.92
N ALA A 137 -8.69 4.13 2.68
CA ALA A 137 -9.84 3.30 2.34
C ALA A 137 -9.97 2.10 3.27
N ARG A 138 -8.86 1.38 3.55
CA ARG A 138 -8.83 0.19 4.42
C ARG A 138 -9.40 0.39 5.83
N SER A 139 -9.45 1.63 6.32
CA SER A 139 -10.01 2.02 7.62
C SER A 139 -11.50 2.39 7.57
N LEU A 140 -12.15 2.29 6.41
CA LEU A 140 -13.54 2.70 6.22
C LEU A 140 -14.46 1.50 6.07
N ARG A 141 -15.69 1.66 6.55
CA ARG A 141 -16.81 0.76 6.29
C ARG A 141 -17.97 1.56 5.75
N ARG A 142 -18.64 1.03 4.74
CA ARG A 142 -19.85 1.65 4.21
C ARG A 142 -20.96 1.57 5.26
N VAL A 143 -21.72 2.64 5.36
CA VAL A 143 -22.97 2.63 6.11
C VAL A 143 -24.04 2.17 5.12
N GLU A 144 -24.60 0.98 5.35
CA GLU A 144 -25.77 0.53 4.60
C GLU A 144 -26.93 1.49 4.83
N ASN A 145 -27.65 1.84 3.77
CA ASN A 145 -28.94 2.51 3.95
C ASN A 145 -29.90 1.48 4.54
N GLU A 146 -30.53 1.78 5.67
CA GLU A 146 -31.61 0.97 6.28
C GLU A 146 -32.85 0.79 5.38
N ALA A 147 -32.81 1.25 4.12
CA ALA A 147 -33.93 1.24 3.19
C ALA A 147 -34.20 -0.11 2.49
N ASN A 148 -33.40 -1.15 2.73
CA ASN A 148 -33.59 -2.50 2.15
C ASN A 148 -33.83 -3.59 3.22
N LYS A 149 -34.50 -3.24 4.31
CA LYS A 149 -35.25 -4.23 5.10
C LYS A 149 -36.72 -4.12 4.70
N VAL A 150 -37.09 -4.75 3.58
CA VAL A 150 -38.49 -5.06 3.24
C VAL A 150 -38.62 -6.57 3.27
#